data_AF-A0A224YK00-F1
#
_entry.id   AF-A0A224YK00-F1
#
_cell.length_a   1.000
_cell.length_b   1.000
_cell.length_c   1.000
_cell.angle_alpha   90.00
_cell.angle_beta   90.00
_cell.angle_gamma   90.00
#
_symmetry.space_group_name_H-M   'P 1'
#
loop_
_entity.id
_entity.type
_entity.pdbx_description
1 polymer ?
#
loop_
_entity_poly.entity_id
_entity_poly.type
_entity_poly.pdbx_seq_one_letter_code
_entity_poly.pdbx_strand_id
1 'polypeptide(L)'
;MSIEILRPCGNSAVLKITLSRTLRALVCLRGLIIEWVLVKAFNEDFYTDDDQLDMWSKSRYQVFQKVTEHANAAMLHFFSPQLPDLAVKSFLTWLHSYLHLFSAPCRRCGTRLQHNMPPTWRDLRNLDVYHETCRP
;
A
#
# COMPACT_ATOMS: atom_id res chain seq x y z
N MET A 1 5.31 -3.33 11.61
CA MET A 1 4.13 -2.66 11.02
C MET A 1 3.21 -2.31 12.18
N SER A 2 2.79 -1.06 12.31
CA SER A 2 1.77 -0.64 13.28
C SER A 2 0.48 -0.27 12.55
N ILE A 3 -0.66 -0.50 13.21
CA ILE A 3 -1.99 -0.25 12.66
C ILE A 3 -2.77 0.54 13.70
N GLU A 4 -3.27 1.70 13.30
CA GLU A 4 -4.22 2.51 14.04
C GLU A 4 -5.58 2.44 13.33
N ILE A 5 -6.66 2.34 14.10
CA ILE A 5 -8.03 2.22 13.57
C ILE A 5 -8.76 3.53 13.81
N LEU A 6 -9.19 4.17 12.72
CA LEU A 6 -9.94 5.43 12.71
C LEU A 6 -11.36 5.17 12.21
N ARG A 7 -12.33 5.99 12.64
CA ARG A 7 -13.72 5.93 12.17
C ARG A 7 -14.24 7.33 11.78
N PRO A 8 -13.61 8.01 10.82
CA PRO A 8 -13.99 9.37 10.43
C PRO A 8 -15.37 9.43 9.77
N CYS A 9 -15.82 8.33 9.15
CA CYS A 9 -17.05 8.25 8.37
C CYS A 9 -18.10 7.30 9.00
N GLY A 10 -18.19 7.27 10.33
CA GLY A 10 -19.15 6.44 11.06
C GLY A 10 -18.86 4.93 10.96
N ASN A 11 -19.59 4.22 10.09
CA ASN A 11 -19.54 2.75 10.00
C ASN A 11 -18.28 2.22 9.29
N SER A 12 -17.68 3.00 8.39
CA SER A 12 -16.44 2.59 7.71
C SER A 12 -15.25 2.76 8.65
N ALA A 13 -14.42 1.71 8.74
CA ALA A 13 -13.17 1.75 9.48
C ALA A 13 -12.04 2.13 8.52
N VAL A 14 -11.18 3.05 8.92
CA VAL A 14 -9.98 3.41 8.17
C VAL A 14 -8.78 2.91 8.96
N LEU A 15 -7.99 2.02 8.36
CA LEU A 15 -6.74 1.56 8.96
C LEU A 15 -5.62 2.52 8.53
N LYS A 16 -5.05 3.25 9.48
CA LYS A 16 -3.80 3.99 9.29
C LYS A 16 -2.64 3.06 9.64
N ILE A 17 -1.98 2.56 8.60
CA ILE A 17 -0.89 1.60 8.69
C ILE A 17 0.44 2.34 8.54
N THR A 18 1.36 2.13 9.48
CA THR A 18 2.75 2.60 9.34
C THR A 18 3.67 1.40 9.16
N LEU A 19 4.39 1.38 8.04
CA LEU A 19 5.33 0.32 7.70
C LEU A 19 6.76 0.79 7.91
N SER A 20 7.24 0.61 9.16
CA SER A 20 8.59 1.02 9.57
C SER A 20 8.86 2.48 9.17
N ARG A 21 10.03 2.78 8.58
CA ARG A 21 10.39 4.08 7.99
C ARG A 21 10.18 4.13 6.47
N THR A 22 9.38 3.22 5.92
CA THR A 22 9.23 3.07 4.47
C THR A 22 8.03 3.82 3.92
N LEU A 23 6.84 3.56 4.46
CA LEU A 23 5.59 4.17 4.00
C LEU A 23 4.53 4.25 5.10
N ARG A 24 3.51 5.07 4.84
CA ARG A 24 2.24 5.10 5.57
C ARG A 24 1.11 4.83 4.58
N ALA A 25 0.10 4.08 4.99
CA ALA A 25 -1.06 3.77 4.16
C ALA A 25 -2.36 4.01 4.91
N LEU A 26 -3.37 4.54 4.23
CA LEU A 26 -4.76 4.48 4.65
C LEU A 26 -5.45 3.37 3.86
N VAL A 27 -6.09 2.44 4.57
CA VAL A 27 -6.92 1.38 3.98
C VAL A 27 -8.34 1.59 4.48
N CYS A 28 -9.25 1.97 3.59
CA CYS A 28 -10.65 2.16 3.91
C CYS A 28 -11.40 0.82 3.82
N LEU A 29 -12.08 0.47 4.91
CA LEU A 29 -12.86 -0.75 5.04
C LEU A 29 -14.34 -0.43 5.23
N ARG A 30 -15.19 -1.12 4.47
CA ARG A 30 -16.61 -1.29 4.79
C ARG A 30 -16.83 -2.72 5.28
N GLY A 31 -16.92 -2.87 6.60
CA GLY A 31 -16.78 -4.19 7.23
C GLY A 31 -15.35 -4.70 7.07
N LEU A 32 -15.18 -5.82 6.37
CA LEU A 32 -13.87 -6.38 6.00
C LEU A 32 -13.55 -6.23 4.50
N ILE A 33 -14.40 -5.53 3.75
CA ILE A 33 -14.16 -5.24 2.33
C ILE A 33 -13.27 -4.00 2.23
N ILE A 34 -12.14 -4.12 1.55
CA ILE A 34 -11.26 -3.00 1.22
C ILE A 34 -11.86 -2.26 0.02
N GLU A 35 -12.21 -0.99 0.22
CA GLU A 35 -12.83 -0.16 -0.84
C GLU A 35 -11.84 0.78 -1.51
N TRP A 36 -10.85 1.25 -0.75
CA TRP A 36 -9.89 2.23 -1.21
C TRP A 36 -8.59 2.15 -0.42
N VAL A 37 -7.47 2.37 -1.11
CA VAL A 37 -6.15 2.46 -0.49
C VAL A 37 -5.43 3.70 -0.97
N LEU A 38 -4.81 4.43 -0.03
CA LEU A 38 -3.95 5.56 -0.31
C LEU A 38 -2.60 5.37 0.39
N VAL A 39 -1.49 5.53 -0.34
CA VAL A 39 -0.14 5.36 0.21
C VAL A 39 0.63 6.68 0.10
N LYS A 40 1.27 7.06 1.20
CA LYS A 40 2.17 8.21 1.31
C LYS A 40 3.54 7.77 1.84
N ALA A 41 4.56 8.60 1.61
CA ALA A 41 5.88 8.39 2.18
C ALA A 41 5.83 8.41 3.72
N PHE A 42 6.84 7.83 4.36
CA PHE A 42 6.92 7.86 5.83
C PHE A 42 6.99 9.29 6.41
N ASN A 43 7.57 10.24 5.68
CA ASN A 43 7.69 11.65 6.08
C ASN A 43 6.51 12.51 5.63
N GLU A 44 5.46 11.92 5.07
CA GLU A 44 4.22 12.62 4.72
C GLU A 44 3.12 12.29 5.74
N ASP A 45 2.24 13.25 6.02
CA ASP A 45 1.09 13.02 6.89
C ASP A 45 -0.22 12.89 6.12
N PHE A 46 -1.18 12.25 6.78
CA PHE A 46 -2.58 12.17 6.40
C PHE A 46 -3.42 13.18 7.18
N TYR A 47 -2.82 14.06 7.97
CA TYR A 47 -3.52 15.15 8.63
C TYR A 47 -3.15 16.48 7.94
N THR A 48 -4.14 17.34 7.76
CA THR A 48 -3.93 18.73 7.34
C THR A 48 -3.42 19.57 8.51
N ASP A 49 -3.05 20.83 8.24
CA ASP A 49 -2.63 21.77 9.28
C ASP A 49 -3.74 22.04 10.33
N ASP A 50 -5.01 21.82 9.95
CA ASP A 50 -6.19 21.94 10.82
C ASP A 50 -6.56 20.62 11.55
N ASP A 51 -5.62 19.66 11.61
CA ASP A 51 -5.80 18.33 12.23
C ASP A 51 -6.96 17.51 11.62
N GLN A 52 -7.32 17.77 10.36
CA GLN A 52 -8.33 17.01 9.64
C GLN A 52 -7.69 15.87 8.86
N LEU A 53 -8.31 14.68 8.90
CA LEU A 53 -7.82 13.53 8.14
C LEU A 53 -8.03 13.74 6.62
N ASP A 54 -6.93 13.93 5.90
CA ASP A 54 -6.85 13.99 4.45
C ASP A 54 -6.71 12.59 3.85
N MET A 55 -7.84 12.06 3.36
CA MET A 55 -7.94 10.74 2.73
C MET A 55 -7.76 10.76 1.21
N TRP A 56 -7.56 11.95 0.62
CA TRP A 56 -7.73 12.17 -0.81
C TRP A 56 -6.45 12.61 -1.50
N SER A 57 -5.60 13.38 -0.83
CA SER A 57 -4.41 13.94 -1.46
C SER A 57 -3.37 12.85 -1.70
N LYS A 58 -2.90 12.77 -2.94
CA LYS A 58 -1.85 11.83 -3.35
C LYS A 58 -0.52 12.21 -2.70
N SER A 59 0.36 11.22 -2.55
CA SER A 59 1.76 11.47 -2.20
C SER A 59 2.41 12.43 -3.20
N ARG A 60 3.33 13.27 -2.72
CA ARG A 60 4.17 14.13 -3.56
C ARG A 60 5.24 13.34 -4.32
N TYR A 61 5.55 12.12 -3.88
CA TYR A 61 6.56 11.29 -4.54
C TYR A 61 5.92 10.27 -5.48
N GLN A 62 6.41 10.25 -6.72
CA GLN A 62 5.92 9.37 -7.78
C GLN A 62 5.96 7.88 -7.39
N VAL A 63 6.96 7.47 -6.61
CA VAL A 63 7.09 6.10 -6.09
C VAL A 63 5.83 5.68 -5.34
N PHE A 64 5.36 6.49 -4.37
CA PHE A 64 4.19 6.13 -3.56
C PHE A 64 2.86 6.34 -4.29
N GLN A 65 2.82 7.23 -5.31
CA GLN A 65 1.70 7.26 -6.24
C GLN A 65 1.57 5.92 -6.99
N LYS A 66 2.69 5.33 -7.46
CA LYS A 66 2.69 4.00 -8.08
C LYS A 66 2.34 2.89 -7.09
N VAL A 67 2.85 2.93 -5.86
CA VAL A 67 2.45 1.97 -4.82
C VAL A 67 0.95 2.07 -4.53
N THR A 68 0.37 3.27 -4.55
CA THR A 68 -1.08 3.46 -4.42
C THR A 68 -1.84 2.78 -5.56
N GLU A 69 -1.42 2.96 -6.81
CA GLU A 69 -2.02 2.27 -7.97
C GLU A 69 -1.96 0.74 -7.80
N HIS A 70 -0.78 0.20 -7.44
CA HIS A 70 -0.61 -1.23 -7.20
C HIS A 70 -1.48 -1.74 -6.04
N ALA A 71 -1.64 -0.96 -4.97
CA ALA A 71 -2.46 -1.34 -3.83
C ALA A 71 -3.95 -1.39 -4.19
N ASN A 72 -4.44 -0.44 -5.00
CA ASN A 72 -5.81 -0.48 -5.50
C ASN A 72 -6.05 -1.64 -6.49
N ALA A 73 -5.03 -2.07 -7.25
CA ALA A 73 -5.13 -3.30 -8.03
C ALA A 73 -5.12 -4.55 -7.13
N ALA A 74 -4.27 -4.57 -6.09
CA ALA A 74 -4.14 -5.68 -5.16
C ALA A 74 -5.41 -5.91 -4.33
N MET A 75 -6.09 -4.85 -3.89
CA MET A 75 -7.35 -5.00 -3.15
C MET A 75 -8.43 -5.69 -3.99
N LEU A 76 -8.49 -5.40 -5.30
CA LEU A 76 -9.42 -6.05 -6.22
C LEU A 76 -9.06 -7.52 -6.44
N HIS A 77 -7.76 -7.83 -6.54
CA HIS A 77 -7.29 -9.21 -6.68
C HIS A 77 -7.62 -10.08 -5.45
N PHE A 78 -7.40 -9.55 -4.24
CA PHE A 78 -7.64 -10.30 -3.01
C PHE A 78 -9.10 -10.31 -2.56
N PHE A 79 -9.97 -9.52 -3.20
CA PHE A 79 -11.39 -9.45 -2.83
C PHE A 79 -12.05 -10.83 -2.85
N SER A 80 -12.62 -11.24 -1.71
CA SER A 80 -13.44 -12.43 -1.60
C SER A 80 -14.59 -12.18 -0.61
N PRO A 81 -15.85 -12.17 -1.06
CA PRO A 81 -16.99 -11.99 -0.16
C PRO A 81 -17.24 -13.22 0.72
N GLN A 82 -16.80 -14.41 0.32
CA GLN A 82 -16.94 -15.64 1.10
C GLN A 82 -15.87 -15.78 2.19
N LEU A 83 -14.67 -15.26 1.93
CA LEU A 83 -13.52 -15.33 2.85
C LEU A 83 -12.90 -13.94 3.11
N PRO A 84 -13.67 -12.98 3.65
CA PRO A 84 -13.22 -11.60 3.77
C PRO A 84 -12.04 -11.43 4.75
N ASP A 85 -11.96 -12.25 5.81
CA ASP A 85 -10.80 -12.26 6.71
C ASP A 85 -9.51 -12.66 5.99
N LEU A 86 -9.59 -13.65 5.10
CA LEU A 86 -8.46 -14.10 4.29
C LEU A 86 -8.07 -13.03 3.28
N ALA A 87 -9.05 -12.37 2.65
CA ALA A 87 -8.82 -11.26 1.72
C ALA A 87 -8.00 -10.14 2.38
N VAL A 88 -8.40 -9.70 3.57
CA VAL A 88 -7.67 -8.66 4.33
C VAL A 88 -6.28 -9.14 4.74
N LYS A 89 -6.14 -10.37 5.24
CA LYS A 89 -4.83 -10.93 5.61
C LYS A 89 -3.87 -11.01 4.42
N SER A 90 -4.34 -11.48 3.27
CA SER A 90 -3.56 -11.57 2.04
C SER A 90 -3.13 -10.19 1.56
N PHE A 91 -4.03 -9.21 1.57
CA PHE A 91 -3.71 -7.83 1.24
C PHE A 91 -2.66 -7.23 2.18
N LEU A 92 -2.82 -7.39 3.49
CA LEU A 92 -1.86 -6.87 4.48
C LEU A 92 -0.49 -7.55 4.37
N THR A 93 -0.47 -8.85 4.06
CA THR A 93 0.77 -9.60 3.80
C THR A 93 1.47 -9.07 2.54
N TRP A 94 0.72 -8.83 1.47
CA TRP A 94 1.23 -8.21 0.26
C TRP A 94 1.74 -6.79 0.51
N LEU A 95 1.00 -5.95 1.26
CA LEU A 95 1.43 -4.60 1.61
C LEU A 95 2.70 -4.61 2.46
N HIS A 96 2.85 -5.59 3.36
CA HIS A 96 4.05 -5.76 4.18
C HIS A 96 5.32 -5.99 3.35
N SER A 97 5.21 -6.58 2.15
CA SER A 97 6.36 -6.80 1.25
C SER A 97 7.06 -5.50 0.81
N TYR A 98 6.41 -4.34 0.97
CA TYR A 98 7.01 -3.04 0.73
C TYR A 98 8.00 -2.61 1.83
N LEU A 99 8.18 -3.39 2.91
CA LEU A 99 9.15 -3.10 3.96
C LEU A 99 10.55 -2.83 3.37
N HIS A 100 10.90 -3.56 2.31
CA HIS A 100 12.18 -3.48 1.60
C HIS A 100 12.11 -2.71 0.27
N LEU A 101 11.14 -1.80 0.09
CA LEU A 101 10.93 -1.05 -1.17
C LEU A 101 12.20 -0.43 -1.74
N PHE A 102 13.06 0.14 -0.90
CA PHE A 102 14.30 0.82 -1.32
C PHE A 102 15.56 -0.05 -1.21
N SER A 103 15.47 -1.25 -0.64
CA SER A 103 16.63 -2.11 -0.37
C SER A 103 16.65 -3.40 -1.21
N ALA A 104 15.47 -3.91 -1.59
CA ALA A 104 15.35 -5.13 -2.38
C ALA A 104 15.71 -4.88 -3.86
N PRO A 105 16.61 -5.67 -4.47
CA PRO A 105 16.82 -5.63 -5.91
C PRO A 105 15.63 -6.24 -6.65
N CYS A 106 15.41 -5.80 -7.89
CA CYS A 106 14.46 -6.42 -8.80
C CYS A 106 14.87 -7.86 -9.11
N ARG A 107 13.94 -8.83 -8.98
CA ARG A 107 14.20 -10.26 -9.21
C ARG A 107 14.63 -10.58 -10.64
N ARG A 108 14.19 -9.80 -11.65
CA ARG A 108 14.55 -10.01 -13.06
C ARG A 108 15.90 -9.39 -13.45
N CYS A 109 16.13 -8.09 -13.23
CA CYS A 109 17.35 -7.41 -13.67
C CYS A 109 18.45 -7.29 -12.60
N GLY A 110 18.17 -7.63 -11.35
CA GLY A 110 19.12 -7.55 -10.24
C GLY A 110 19.44 -6.14 -9.73
N THR A 111 18.94 -5.08 -10.37
CA THR A 111 19.20 -3.69 -9.93
C THR A 111 18.15 -3.20 -8.94
N ARG A 112 18.53 -2.23 -8.09
CA ARG A 112 17.61 -1.57 -7.13
C ARG A 112 16.89 -0.36 -7.71
N LEU A 113 17.41 0.20 -8.80
CA LEU A 113 16.84 1.37 -9.46
C LEU A 113 16.84 1.15 -10.97
N GLN A 114 15.78 1.63 -11.62
CA GLN A 114 15.66 1.74 -13.05
C GLN A 114 14.88 3.04 -13.36
N HIS A 115 15.44 3.94 -14.18
CA HIS A 115 14.86 5.26 -14.46
C HIS A 115 14.46 6.05 -13.19
N ASN A 116 15.34 6.05 -12.19
CA ASN A 116 15.11 6.68 -10.88
C ASN A 116 13.93 6.11 -10.07
N MET A 117 13.40 4.95 -10.46
CA MET A 117 12.33 4.26 -9.76
C MET A 117 12.85 2.97 -9.13
N PRO A 118 12.53 2.69 -7.85
CA PRO A 118 12.77 1.38 -7.27
C PRO A 118 11.81 0.34 -7.88
N PRO A 119 12.03 -0.96 -7.65
CA PRO A 119 11.09 -1.98 -8.06
C PRO A 119 9.82 -1.87 -7.22
N THR A 120 8.80 -1.18 -7.73
CA THR A 120 7.52 -0.95 -7.03
C THR A 120 6.56 -2.11 -7.19
N TRP A 121 6.68 -2.93 -8.23
CA TRP A 121 5.72 -4.00 -8.47
C TRP A 121 6.00 -5.20 -7.56
N ARG A 122 4.93 -5.84 -7.07
CA ARG A 122 4.96 -7.02 -6.20
C ARG A 122 4.01 -8.06 -6.77
N ASP A 123 4.52 -9.25 -7.10
CA ASP A 123 3.64 -10.34 -7.56
C ASP A 123 2.66 -10.71 -6.44
N LEU A 124 1.39 -10.83 -6.80
CA LEU A 124 0.30 -11.02 -5.84
C LEU A 124 0.28 -12.43 -5.23
N ARG A 125 0.97 -13.40 -5.84
CA ARG A 125 0.99 -14.81 -5.42
C ARG A 125 2.22 -15.14 -4.57
N ASN A 126 3.38 -14.57 -4.91
CA ASN A 126 4.65 -14.95 -4.29
C ASN A 126 5.47 -13.78 -3.72
N LEU A 127 4.96 -12.54 -3.83
CA LEU A 127 5.56 -11.30 -3.30
C LEU A 127 6.89 -10.89 -3.96
N ASP A 128 7.24 -11.51 -5.08
CA ASP A 128 8.46 -11.17 -5.80
C ASP A 128 8.47 -9.72 -6.28
N VAL A 129 9.65 -9.12 -6.21
CA VAL A 129 9.87 -7.69 -6.38
C VAL A 129 10.37 -7.41 -7.79
N TYR A 130 9.69 -6.55 -8.54
CA TYR A 130 10.06 -6.20 -9.91
C TYR A 130 9.93 -4.70 -10.19
N HIS A 131 10.73 -4.19 -11.12
CA HIS A 131 10.38 -2.94 -11.81
C HIS A 131 9.16 -3.16 -12.71
N GLU A 132 8.43 -2.10 -13.01
CA GLU A 132 7.21 -2.16 -13.84
C GLU A 132 7.46 -2.75 -15.25
N THR A 133 8.63 -2.45 -15.83
CA THR A 133 9.07 -3.01 -17.12
C THR A 133 9.65 -4.43 -17.01
N CYS A 134 9.87 -4.91 -15.79
CA CYS A 134 10.45 -6.22 -15.50
C CYS A 134 9.41 -7.25 -15.04
N ARG A 135 8.12 -6.91 -15.09
CA ARG A 135 7.02 -7.80 -14.68
C ARG A 135 7.01 -9.09 -15.54
N PRO A 136 6.75 -10.26 -14.93
CA PRO A 136 6.57 -11.56 -15.58
C PRO A 136 5.79 -11.48 -16.89
#